data_AF-A0A369K5Q1-F1
#
_entry.id   AF-A0A369K5Q1-F1
#
_cell.length_a   1.000
_cell.length_b   1.000
_cell.length_c   1.000
_cell.angle_alpha   90.00
_cell.angle_beta   90.00
_cell.angle_gamma   90.00
#
_symmetry.space_group_name_H-M   'P 1'
#
loop_
_entity.id
_entity.type
_entity.pdbx_description
1 polymer ?
#
loop_
_entity_poly.entity_id
_entity_poly.type
_entity_poly.pdbx_seq_one_letter_code
_entity_poly.pdbx_strand_id
1 'polypeptide(L)'
;MSATVHPKKVLVIGGGPAGLVSLRNLLERGQHDRVELVERRDDVGGVWYLDNPGRNSPTTQRPRWPSPAYPGLIGNVLPEFLSYSKHPFPESPRPHQPFPTLVETYDYLRQFAEPFLKNGTIRLNTEVISVQELEAGAGWKVLLRDWSEGARGKEVEEIWDGVVVANGWYDNPVWPETPGLEELRELGLAKHAQSYRGPKGYEAKRCLVIGNANSSNDMAAQLTSVATLPVYQSIRRPALPGFPRLIDERITMVAPVSKYLLHPSADSSAPKIEVHLTDGTVLQNIDTVFVGTGYKPFPSFVHVLSHQSPSTLNTVADGSDSTISTPTLAPIVSPSTNPHRVPSLHRHILYAHNPSLAFIGAPMSHTPFTLADVASTWLALAWAGGVAFPDTAEGRLEFERERLTTIEQRRAASENPSVFVSYSVLVTDEQGYAAGLREDVVSVNPELDAILPVWSNERTTLRESMWPVKLEALRYARERGYLANLEEI
;
A
#
# COMPACT_ATOMS: atom_id res chain seq x y z
N MET A 1 22.42 -17.66 -24.45
CA MET A 1 22.86 -18.17 -23.14
C MET A 1 21.93 -17.56 -22.12
N SER A 2 21.23 -18.40 -21.33
CA SER A 2 20.29 -17.96 -20.30
C SER A 2 21.04 -17.09 -19.30
N ALA A 3 20.61 -15.84 -19.13
CA ALA A 3 21.06 -15.02 -18.02
C ALA A 3 20.11 -15.28 -16.86
N THR A 4 20.24 -16.44 -16.20
CA THR A 4 19.59 -16.69 -14.93
C THR A 4 20.08 -15.63 -13.94
N VAL A 5 19.18 -14.75 -13.52
CA VAL A 5 19.49 -13.71 -12.53
C VAL A 5 19.58 -14.36 -11.16
N HIS A 6 20.80 -14.43 -10.63
CA HIS A 6 21.10 -14.98 -9.31
C HIS A 6 21.88 -13.94 -8.49
N PRO A 7 21.21 -12.93 -7.92
CA PRO A 7 21.86 -11.85 -7.19
C PRO A 7 22.54 -12.42 -5.94
N LYS A 8 23.80 -12.05 -5.67
CA LYS A 8 24.54 -12.54 -4.49
C LYS A 8 24.27 -11.70 -3.25
N LYS A 9 24.14 -10.39 -3.42
CA LYS A 9 23.74 -9.41 -2.40
C LYS A 9 22.37 -8.85 -2.73
N VAL A 10 21.41 -9.03 -1.82
CA VAL A 10 20.03 -8.54 -1.98
C VAL A 10 19.66 -7.55 -0.88
N LEU A 11 19.15 -6.39 -1.28
CA LEU A 11 18.55 -5.41 -0.37
C LEU A 11 17.02 -5.44 -0.43
N VAL A 12 16.37 -5.61 0.71
CA VAL A 12 14.93 -5.46 0.88
C VAL A 12 14.63 -4.07 1.46
N ILE A 13 13.73 -3.33 0.83
CA ILE A 13 13.38 -1.95 1.21
C ILE A 13 12.00 -1.93 1.86
N GLY A 14 11.97 -1.66 3.16
CA GLY A 14 10.75 -1.51 3.97
C GLY A 14 10.55 -2.68 4.96
N GLY A 15 10.48 -2.36 6.25
CA GLY A 15 10.26 -3.30 7.37
C GLY A 15 8.78 -3.55 7.68
N GLY A 16 7.91 -3.39 6.68
CA GLY A 16 6.48 -3.73 6.78
C GLY A 16 6.20 -5.22 6.52
N PRO A 17 4.92 -5.64 6.53
CA PRO A 17 4.55 -7.04 6.36
C PRO A 17 5.14 -7.72 5.12
N ALA A 18 5.16 -7.01 3.99
CA ALA A 18 5.70 -7.53 2.73
C ALA A 18 7.23 -7.73 2.78
N GLY A 19 7.97 -6.77 3.34
CA GLY A 19 9.42 -6.83 3.40
C GLY A 19 9.92 -7.84 4.44
N LEU A 20 9.26 -7.94 5.60
CA LEU A 20 9.63 -8.92 6.63
C LEU A 20 9.54 -10.36 6.10
N VAL A 21 8.42 -10.73 5.48
CA VAL A 21 8.27 -12.08 4.92
C VAL A 21 9.19 -12.31 3.72
N SER A 22 9.48 -11.27 2.94
CA SER A 22 10.47 -11.33 1.86
C SER A 22 11.88 -11.61 2.39
N LEU A 23 12.30 -10.91 3.45
CA LEU A 23 13.59 -11.15 4.10
C LEU A 23 13.73 -12.61 4.54
N ARG A 24 12.73 -13.15 5.25
CA ARG A 24 12.72 -14.56 5.66
C ARG A 24 12.86 -15.48 4.44
N ASN A 25 12.02 -15.29 3.42
CA ASN A 25 11.97 -16.21 2.30
C ASN A 25 13.24 -16.17 1.44
N LEU A 26 13.85 -14.99 1.27
CA LEU A 26 15.14 -14.82 0.59
C LEU A 26 16.29 -15.47 1.36
N LEU A 27 16.33 -15.32 2.70
CA LEU A 27 17.33 -15.97 3.56
C LEU A 27 17.20 -17.50 3.53
N GLU A 28 15.98 -18.03 3.60
CA GLU A 28 15.73 -19.47 3.68
C GLU A 28 15.85 -20.18 2.32
N ARG A 29 15.51 -19.51 1.21
CA ARG A 29 15.26 -20.17 -0.10
C ARG A 29 16.00 -19.52 -1.27
N GLY A 30 16.54 -18.31 -1.12
CA GLY A 30 17.10 -17.53 -2.22
C GLY A 30 18.54 -17.86 -2.60
N GLN A 31 19.27 -18.61 -1.76
CA GLN A 31 20.68 -18.98 -1.98
C GLN A 31 21.61 -17.77 -2.22
N HIS A 32 21.37 -16.67 -1.50
CA HIS A 32 22.16 -15.44 -1.57
C HIS A 32 23.33 -15.47 -0.57
N ASP A 33 24.43 -14.78 -0.89
CA ASP A 33 25.57 -14.63 0.02
C ASP A 33 25.24 -13.63 1.14
N ARG A 34 24.41 -12.62 0.86
CA ARG A 34 23.95 -11.61 1.82
C ARG A 34 22.54 -11.12 1.47
N VAL A 35 21.66 -11.11 2.47
CA VAL A 35 20.35 -10.46 2.39
C VAL A 35 20.20 -9.52 3.57
N GLU A 36 19.84 -8.27 3.31
CA GLU A 36 19.53 -7.28 4.35
C GLU A 36 18.23 -6.57 4.05
N LEU A 37 17.61 -6.08 5.11
CA LEU A 37 16.45 -5.20 5.05
C LEU A 37 16.79 -3.84 5.66
N VAL A 38 16.33 -2.77 5.03
CA VAL A 38 16.39 -1.41 5.58
C VAL A 38 14.98 -0.88 5.85
N GLU A 39 14.78 -0.24 7.00
CA GLU A 39 13.54 0.43 7.40
C GLU A 39 13.86 1.83 7.92
N ARG A 40 13.16 2.83 7.37
CA ARG A 40 13.39 4.25 7.70
C ARG A 40 12.95 4.60 9.11
N ARG A 41 11.95 3.91 9.64
CA ARG A 41 11.46 4.07 11.01
C ARG A 41 12.38 3.40 12.02
N ASP A 42 12.15 3.71 13.29
CA ASP A 42 12.88 3.17 14.44
C ASP A 42 12.35 1.82 14.92
N ASP A 43 11.37 1.26 14.23
CA ASP A 43 10.89 -0.09 14.44
C ASP A 43 10.29 -0.64 13.14
N VAL A 44 10.07 -1.96 13.12
CA VAL A 44 9.38 -2.67 12.04
C VAL A 44 7.86 -2.51 12.14
N GLY A 45 7.13 -3.14 11.21
CA GLY A 45 5.66 -3.21 11.23
C GLY A 45 5.00 -2.32 10.17
N GLY A 46 5.74 -1.43 9.53
CA GLY A 46 5.25 -0.58 8.45
C GLY A 46 4.08 0.30 8.91
N VAL A 47 2.91 0.17 8.28
CA VAL A 47 1.71 0.94 8.68
C VAL A 47 1.15 0.54 10.05
N TRP A 48 1.52 -0.62 10.59
CA TRP A 48 1.03 -1.06 11.90
C TRP A 48 1.81 -0.44 13.06
N TYR A 49 2.95 0.18 12.79
CA TYR A 49 3.70 0.92 13.79
C TYR A 49 3.19 2.36 13.90
N LEU A 50 2.64 2.72 15.06
CA LEU A 50 2.37 4.10 15.42
C LEU A 50 3.57 4.71 16.13
N ASP A 51 4.08 5.82 15.62
CA ASP A 51 5.08 6.58 16.34
C ASP A 51 4.45 7.15 17.62
N ASN A 52 5.14 7.00 18.76
CA ASN A 52 4.71 7.63 20.00
C ASN A 52 5.48 8.94 20.22
N PRO A 53 4.89 10.11 19.92
CA PRO A 53 5.58 11.38 20.05
C PRO A 53 5.98 11.72 21.50
N GLY A 54 5.41 11.06 22.51
CA GLY A 54 5.78 11.24 23.93
C GLY A 54 6.87 10.28 24.43
N ARG A 55 7.14 9.19 23.71
CA ARG A 55 8.20 8.21 24.04
C ARG A 55 9.53 8.55 23.40
N ASN A 56 9.49 9.24 22.26
CA ASN A 56 10.65 9.79 21.59
C ASN A 56 10.92 11.19 22.14
N SER A 57 12.00 11.32 22.91
CA SER A 57 12.45 12.59 23.48
C SER A 57 12.45 13.69 22.41
N PRO A 58 12.08 14.94 22.72
CA PRO A 58 12.24 16.10 21.82
C PRO A 58 13.68 16.31 21.31
N THR A 59 14.64 15.51 21.80
CA THR A 59 16.02 15.42 21.33
C THR A 59 16.24 14.55 20.10
N THR A 60 15.27 13.78 19.59
CA THR A 60 15.46 13.03 18.34
C THR A 60 15.32 13.98 17.15
N GLN A 61 16.44 14.52 16.67
CA GLN A 61 16.49 15.48 15.56
C GLN A 61 16.22 14.87 14.16
N ARG A 62 15.85 13.58 14.08
CA ARG A 62 15.59 12.87 12.81
C ARG A 62 14.18 13.14 12.26
N PRO A 63 13.93 12.96 10.95
CA PRO A 63 12.60 13.04 10.38
C PRO A 63 11.64 12.01 10.98
N ARG A 64 10.34 12.29 10.83
CA ARG A 64 9.27 11.35 11.19
C ARG A 64 8.53 10.93 9.93
N TRP A 65 8.17 9.66 9.88
CA TRP A 65 7.32 9.08 8.83
C TRP A 65 6.04 8.56 9.47
N PRO A 66 5.04 9.42 9.71
CA PRO A 66 3.84 9.03 10.43
C PRO A 66 3.13 7.89 9.69
N SER A 67 2.61 6.93 10.46
CA SER A 67 1.73 5.91 9.89
C SER A 67 0.35 6.50 9.54
N PRO A 68 -0.32 6.00 8.48
CA PRO A 68 -1.73 6.29 8.20
C PRO A 68 -2.70 5.64 9.19
N ALA A 69 -2.23 4.71 10.04
CA ALA A 69 -3.04 4.13 11.10
C ALA A 69 -3.40 5.19 12.15
N TYR A 70 -4.35 4.83 13.01
CA TYR A 70 -4.80 5.70 14.09
C TYR A 70 -5.00 4.89 15.38
N PRO A 71 -4.91 5.54 16.56
CA PRO A 71 -5.13 4.86 17.84
C PRO A 71 -6.49 4.15 17.91
N GLY A 72 -6.49 2.90 18.36
CA GLY A 72 -7.70 2.08 18.41
C GLY A 72 -8.15 1.50 17.06
N LEU A 73 -7.36 1.61 15.98
CA LEU A 73 -7.68 0.96 14.70
C LEU A 73 -7.85 -0.55 14.91
N ILE A 74 -8.99 -1.07 14.46
CA ILE A 74 -9.25 -2.51 14.35
C ILE A 74 -9.29 -2.88 12.87
N GLY A 75 -8.48 -3.87 12.50
CA GLY A 75 -8.34 -4.36 11.14
C GLY A 75 -9.64 -4.86 10.53
N ASN A 76 -9.58 -5.16 9.24
CA ASN A 76 -10.72 -5.64 8.45
C ASN A 76 -10.42 -6.98 7.75
N VAL A 77 -9.38 -7.68 8.21
CA VAL A 77 -8.91 -8.96 7.70
C VAL A 77 -8.78 -9.94 8.87
N LEU A 78 -9.31 -11.16 8.72
CA LEU A 78 -9.26 -12.17 9.78
C LEU A 78 -7.83 -12.74 9.96
N PRO A 79 -7.49 -13.26 11.16
CA PRO A 79 -6.17 -13.81 11.48
C PRO A 79 -5.62 -14.83 10.46
N GLU A 80 -6.48 -15.66 9.87
CA GLU A 80 -6.14 -16.72 8.90
C GLU A 80 -5.55 -16.16 7.59
N PHE A 81 -5.84 -14.89 7.29
CA PHE A 81 -5.33 -14.16 6.12
C PHE A 81 -4.18 -13.20 6.46
N LEU A 82 -3.89 -13.04 7.76
CA LEU A 82 -2.73 -12.29 8.29
C LEU A 82 -1.61 -13.22 8.78
N SER A 83 -1.80 -14.53 8.69
CA SER A 83 -0.81 -15.53 9.09
C SER A 83 0.26 -15.73 8.01
N TYR A 84 1.53 -15.76 8.42
CA TYR A 84 2.60 -16.24 7.56
C TYR A 84 2.70 -17.76 7.68
N SER A 85 3.18 -18.40 6.62
CA SER A 85 3.49 -19.82 6.65
C SER A 85 4.46 -20.13 7.79
N LYS A 86 4.17 -21.19 8.57
CA LYS A 86 4.88 -21.58 9.81
C LYS A 86 4.90 -20.53 10.94
N HIS A 87 4.15 -19.45 10.83
CA HIS A 87 4.03 -18.43 11.88
C HIS A 87 2.58 -17.93 11.93
N PRO A 88 1.65 -18.70 12.54
CA PRO A 88 0.24 -18.35 12.55
C PRO A 88 -0.02 -17.08 13.37
N PHE A 89 -0.97 -16.28 12.91
CA PHE A 89 -1.47 -15.15 13.68
C PHE A 89 -2.24 -15.68 14.91
N PRO A 90 -2.08 -15.09 16.11
CA PRO A 90 -2.81 -15.52 17.30
C PRO A 90 -4.33 -15.50 17.12
N GLU A 91 -5.03 -16.48 17.68
CA GLU A 91 -6.49 -16.49 17.68
C GLU A 91 -7.05 -15.31 18.49
N SER A 92 -8.11 -14.67 17.97
CA SER A 92 -8.75 -13.57 18.69
C SER A 92 -9.56 -14.12 19.86
N PRO A 93 -9.38 -13.60 21.09
CA PRO A 93 -10.21 -13.96 22.23
C PRO A 93 -11.61 -13.30 22.17
N ARG A 94 -11.87 -12.45 21.16
CA ARG A 94 -13.10 -11.65 21.04
C ARG A 94 -14.03 -12.24 19.96
N PRO A 95 -15.06 -13.04 20.31
CA PRO A 95 -15.91 -13.69 19.32
C PRO A 95 -16.74 -12.70 18.49
N HIS A 96 -17.14 -11.57 19.07
CA HIS A 96 -17.89 -10.50 18.37
C HIS A 96 -16.99 -9.46 17.70
N GLN A 97 -15.66 -9.58 17.85
CA GLN A 97 -14.68 -8.75 17.17
C GLN A 97 -13.42 -9.58 16.85
N PRO A 98 -13.52 -10.53 15.89
CA PRO A 98 -12.43 -11.45 15.59
C PRO A 98 -11.27 -10.78 14.82
N PHE A 99 -11.46 -9.54 14.38
CA PHE A 99 -10.44 -8.80 13.64
C PHE A 99 -9.34 -8.31 14.58
N PRO A 100 -8.06 -8.51 14.22
CA PRO A 100 -6.94 -8.02 15.02
C PRO A 100 -6.93 -6.50 15.15
N THR A 101 -6.53 -6.04 16.34
CA THR A 101 -6.26 -4.63 16.57
C THR A 101 -4.94 -4.23 15.91
N LEU A 102 -4.72 -2.92 15.82
CA LEU A 102 -3.44 -2.34 15.44
C LEU A 102 -2.29 -2.89 16.29
N VAL A 103 -2.49 -2.94 17.61
CA VAL A 103 -1.46 -3.41 18.57
C VAL A 103 -1.17 -4.89 18.35
N GLU A 104 -2.20 -5.73 18.26
CA GLU A 104 -2.01 -7.18 18.01
C GLU A 104 -1.29 -7.44 16.69
N THR A 105 -1.62 -6.70 15.64
CA THR A 105 -0.97 -6.85 14.33
C THR A 105 0.48 -6.39 14.36
N TYR A 106 0.76 -5.28 15.04
CA TYR A 106 2.12 -4.80 15.25
C TYR A 106 2.96 -5.78 16.08
N ASP A 107 2.42 -6.29 17.19
CA ASP A 107 3.11 -7.24 18.06
C ASP A 107 3.43 -8.54 17.33
N TYR A 108 2.50 -9.05 16.52
CA TYR A 108 2.75 -10.19 15.63
C TYR A 108 3.93 -9.94 14.67
N LEU A 109 3.94 -8.79 13.99
CA LEU A 109 5.03 -8.44 13.05
C LEU A 109 6.36 -8.24 13.77
N ARG A 110 6.35 -7.63 14.96
CA ARG A 110 7.53 -7.43 15.79
C ARG A 110 8.09 -8.75 16.30
N GLN A 111 7.22 -9.68 16.73
CA GLN A 111 7.63 -11.03 17.14
C GLN A 111 8.22 -11.80 15.96
N PHE A 112 7.59 -11.73 14.79
CA PHE A 112 8.13 -12.34 13.56
C PHE A 112 9.50 -11.77 13.18
N ALA A 113 9.70 -10.46 13.35
CA ALA A 113 10.95 -9.78 13.01
C ALA A 113 12.09 -9.99 14.03
N GLU A 114 11.78 -10.46 15.25
CA GLU A 114 12.71 -10.48 16.38
C GLU A 114 14.04 -11.21 16.10
N PRO A 115 14.06 -12.39 15.47
CA PRO A 115 15.32 -13.07 15.15
C PRO A 115 16.20 -12.27 14.17
N PHE A 116 15.58 -11.58 13.21
CA PHE A 116 16.26 -10.78 12.18
C PHE A 116 16.78 -9.44 12.71
N LEU A 117 16.09 -8.86 13.70
CA LEU A 117 16.59 -7.70 14.43
C LEU A 117 17.82 -8.07 15.27
N LYS A 118 17.76 -9.20 16.00
CA LYS A 118 18.86 -9.65 16.87
C LYS A 118 20.14 -10.01 16.11
N ASN A 119 20.02 -10.60 14.93
CA ASN A 119 21.17 -11.01 14.13
C ASN A 119 21.70 -9.90 13.19
N GLY A 120 21.09 -8.71 13.20
CA GLY A 120 21.56 -7.55 12.43
C GLY A 120 21.18 -7.55 10.94
N THR A 121 20.31 -8.46 10.48
CA THR A 121 19.83 -8.48 9.09
C THR A 121 18.82 -7.37 8.78
N ILE A 122 18.24 -6.73 9.80
CA ILE A 122 17.38 -5.54 9.67
C ILE A 122 18.13 -4.30 10.20
N ARG A 123 18.31 -3.30 9.32
CA ARG A 123 18.80 -1.96 9.67
C ARG A 123 17.62 -0.99 9.81
N LEU A 124 17.30 -0.64 11.05
CA LEU A 124 16.33 0.40 11.37
C LEU A 124 16.93 1.80 11.16
N ASN A 125 16.10 2.84 11.22
CA ASN A 125 16.52 4.24 11.05
C ASN A 125 17.26 4.50 9.74
N THR A 126 17.07 3.66 8.72
CA THR A 126 17.83 3.73 7.46
C THR A 126 16.86 4.00 6.32
N GLU A 127 16.88 5.23 5.81
CA GLU A 127 16.05 5.64 4.68
C GLU A 127 16.76 5.38 3.36
N VAL A 128 16.06 4.79 2.40
CA VAL A 128 16.53 4.73 1.01
C VAL A 128 16.15 6.03 0.30
N ILE A 129 17.15 6.79 -0.12
CA ILE A 129 16.97 8.07 -0.83
C ILE A 129 16.84 7.84 -2.33
N SER A 130 17.66 6.95 -2.90
CA SER A 130 17.56 6.56 -4.30
C SER A 130 18.08 5.16 -4.55
N VAL A 131 17.48 4.46 -5.51
CA VAL A 131 17.96 3.22 -6.11
C VAL A 131 18.19 3.52 -7.59
N GLN A 132 19.40 3.32 -8.09
CA GLN A 132 19.78 3.62 -9.47
C GLN A 132 20.33 2.36 -10.13
N GLU A 133 19.74 1.96 -11.24
CA GLU A 133 20.25 0.86 -12.06
C GLU A 133 21.63 1.19 -12.62
N LEU A 134 22.57 0.25 -12.53
CA LEU A 134 23.89 0.37 -13.12
C LEU A 134 23.96 -0.34 -14.46
N GLU A 135 24.74 0.23 -15.38
CA GLU A 135 24.95 -0.32 -16.73
C GLU A 135 25.59 -1.71 -16.71
N ALA A 136 25.48 -2.42 -17.83
CA ALA A 136 26.10 -3.72 -18.07
C ALA A 136 25.78 -4.79 -17.00
N GLY A 137 24.64 -4.66 -16.31
CA GLY A 137 24.23 -5.59 -15.27
C GLY A 137 25.05 -5.50 -13.98
N ALA A 138 25.72 -4.36 -13.72
CA ALA A 138 26.54 -4.15 -12.53
C ALA A 138 25.75 -4.00 -11.21
N GLY A 139 24.43 -4.22 -11.25
CA GLY A 139 23.54 -4.16 -10.09
C GLY A 139 22.92 -2.78 -9.89
N TRP A 140 22.80 -2.39 -8.63
CA TRP A 140 22.03 -1.23 -8.20
C TRP A 140 22.84 -0.38 -7.24
N LYS A 141 23.04 0.90 -7.58
CA LYS A 141 23.58 1.88 -6.63
C LYS A 141 22.45 2.37 -5.74
N VAL A 142 22.57 2.13 -4.45
CA VAL A 142 21.59 2.54 -3.44
C VAL A 142 22.20 3.63 -2.57
N LEU A 143 21.58 4.80 -2.54
CA LEU A 143 21.89 5.87 -1.61
C LEU A 143 21.01 5.70 -0.37
N LEU A 144 21.65 5.41 0.75
CA LEU A 144 21.03 5.29 2.06
C LEU A 144 21.31 6.54 2.88
N ARG A 145 20.39 6.89 3.77
CA ARG A 145 20.62 7.86 4.84
C ARG A 145 20.30 7.21 6.18
N ASP A 146 21.32 7.06 6.99
CA ASP A 146 21.25 6.52 8.34
C ASP A 146 20.95 7.64 9.34
N TRP A 147 19.85 7.53 10.06
CA TRP A 147 19.35 8.50 11.04
C TRP A 147 19.67 8.12 12.49
N SER A 148 20.56 7.14 12.72
CA SER A 148 21.03 6.75 14.05
C SER A 148 21.91 7.82 14.70
N GLU A 149 22.60 8.66 13.92
CA GLU A 149 23.53 9.69 14.40
C GLU A 149 23.16 11.09 13.87
N GLY A 150 22.67 11.96 14.76
CA GLY A 150 22.48 13.40 14.52
C GLY A 150 21.31 13.81 13.60
N ALA A 151 20.95 15.10 13.59
CA ALA A 151 19.81 15.65 12.82
C ALA A 151 19.86 15.42 11.32
N ARG A 152 21.07 15.40 10.75
CA ARG A 152 21.26 15.41 9.29
C ARG A 152 21.31 14.01 8.70
N GLY A 153 21.43 12.99 9.56
CA GLY A 153 21.77 11.64 9.16
C GLY A 153 23.14 11.55 8.48
N LYS A 154 23.56 10.32 8.19
CA LYS A 154 24.78 10.01 7.45
C LYS A 154 24.42 9.31 6.16
N GLU A 155 24.84 9.88 5.03
CA GLU A 155 24.65 9.25 3.73
C GLU A 155 25.72 8.21 3.46
N VAL A 156 25.29 7.07 2.91
CA VAL A 156 26.15 5.96 2.52
C VAL A 156 25.67 5.43 1.17
N GLU A 157 26.60 5.27 0.23
CA GLU A 157 26.33 4.59 -1.03
C GLU A 157 26.74 3.12 -0.94
N GLU A 158 25.86 2.23 -1.39
CA GLU A 158 26.09 0.79 -1.44
C GLU A 158 25.72 0.23 -2.81
N ILE A 159 26.39 -0.86 -3.23
CA ILE A 159 26.06 -1.57 -4.46
C ILE A 159 25.51 -2.94 -4.13
N TRP A 160 24.30 -3.20 -4.65
CA TRP A 160 23.54 -4.43 -4.45
C TRP A 160 23.28 -5.11 -5.78
N ASP A 161 23.31 -6.44 -5.81
CA ASP A 161 23.12 -7.19 -7.06
C ASP A 161 21.63 -7.30 -7.39
N GLY A 162 20.79 -7.36 -6.36
CA GLY A 162 19.33 -7.31 -6.48
C GLY A 162 18.69 -6.42 -5.41
N VAL A 163 17.52 -5.87 -5.73
CA VAL A 163 16.74 -5.00 -4.85
C VAL A 163 15.28 -5.45 -4.84
N VAL A 164 14.70 -5.57 -3.65
CA VAL A 164 13.27 -5.86 -3.44
C VAL A 164 12.61 -4.64 -2.81
N VAL A 165 11.70 -4.02 -3.54
CA VAL A 165 10.93 -2.85 -3.08
C VAL A 165 9.63 -3.34 -2.43
N ALA A 166 9.54 -3.18 -1.11
CA ALA A 166 8.40 -3.60 -0.29
C ALA A 166 7.90 -2.45 0.63
N ASN A 167 8.09 -1.19 0.20
CA ASN A 167 7.79 0.01 0.99
C ASN A 167 6.30 0.34 1.08
N GLY A 168 5.44 -0.35 0.32
CA GLY A 168 4.03 -0.03 0.21
C GLY A 168 3.78 1.32 -0.46
N TRP A 169 2.56 1.85 -0.28
CA TRP A 169 2.04 2.99 -1.05
C TRP A 169 1.21 3.98 -0.22
N TYR A 170 1.04 3.73 1.08
CA TYR A 170 0.20 4.54 1.96
C TYR A 170 0.81 5.90 2.35
N ASP A 171 1.99 6.22 1.82
CA ASP A 171 2.58 7.56 1.91
C ASP A 171 2.06 8.52 0.83
N ASN A 172 1.36 8.01 -0.20
CA ASN A 172 1.00 8.75 -1.40
C ASN A 172 -0.52 8.95 -1.52
N PRO A 173 -1.13 9.88 -0.75
CA PRO A 173 -2.57 10.09 -0.76
C PRO A 173 -3.08 10.58 -2.11
N VAL A 174 -4.22 10.08 -2.55
CA VAL A 174 -4.89 10.53 -3.78
C VAL A 174 -5.92 11.58 -3.42
N TRP A 175 -5.69 12.82 -3.83
CA TRP A 175 -6.65 13.91 -3.70
C TRP A 175 -7.43 14.06 -5.01
N PRO A 176 -8.78 14.11 -4.98
CA PRO A 176 -9.56 14.33 -6.18
C PRO A 176 -9.42 15.78 -6.65
N GLU A 177 -9.35 15.98 -7.96
CA GLU A 177 -9.41 17.31 -8.57
C GLU A 177 -10.85 17.81 -8.46
N THR A 178 -11.13 18.63 -7.44
CA THR A 178 -12.46 19.21 -7.20
C THR A 178 -12.29 20.69 -6.85
N PRO A 179 -12.93 21.62 -7.57
CA PRO A 179 -12.80 23.06 -7.33
C PRO A 179 -12.99 23.42 -5.85
N GLY A 180 -12.06 24.19 -5.30
CA GLY A 180 -12.02 24.61 -3.89
C GLY A 180 -11.38 23.63 -2.91
N LEU A 181 -11.16 22.35 -3.27
CA LEU A 181 -10.61 21.37 -2.33
C LEU A 181 -9.16 21.68 -1.91
N GLU A 182 -8.36 22.21 -2.83
CA GLU A 182 -6.96 22.57 -2.56
C GLU A 182 -6.87 23.68 -1.50
N GLU A 183 -7.69 24.72 -1.63
CA GLU A 183 -7.79 25.81 -0.64
C GLU A 183 -8.18 25.26 0.75
N LEU A 184 -9.16 24.34 0.81
CA LEU A 184 -9.53 23.70 2.08
C LEU A 184 -8.37 22.87 2.66
N ARG A 185 -7.56 22.23 1.83
CA ARG A 185 -6.39 21.45 2.26
C ARG A 185 -5.34 22.35 2.88
N GLU A 186 -5.01 23.45 2.22
CA GLU A 186 -4.02 24.44 2.70
C GLU A 186 -4.44 25.06 4.04
N LEU A 187 -5.74 25.29 4.25
CA LEU A 187 -6.31 25.79 5.51
C LEU A 187 -6.51 24.72 6.58
N GLY A 188 -6.23 23.44 6.30
CA GLY A 188 -6.43 22.32 7.24
C GLY A 188 -7.90 21.94 7.48
N LEU A 189 -8.81 22.45 6.66
CA LEU A 189 -10.25 22.17 6.69
C LEU A 189 -10.63 20.90 5.93
N ALA A 190 -9.78 20.49 4.97
CA ALA A 190 -9.83 19.18 4.34
C ALA A 190 -8.66 18.30 4.78
N LYS A 191 -8.94 17.05 5.17
CA LYS A 191 -7.96 16.09 5.70
C LYS A 191 -8.07 14.76 4.99
N HIS A 192 -6.95 14.22 4.48
CA HIS A 192 -6.94 12.85 3.96
C HIS A 192 -7.03 11.83 5.10
N ALA A 193 -7.55 10.63 4.82
CA ALA A 193 -7.58 9.52 5.78
C ALA A 193 -6.19 9.21 6.38
N GLN A 194 -5.11 9.55 5.68
CA GLN A 194 -3.73 9.41 6.16
C GLN A 194 -3.44 10.19 7.46
N SER A 195 -4.09 11.34 7.64
CA SER A 195 -3.92 12.19 8.82
C SER A 195 -5.04 12.04 9.85
N TYR A 196 -5.99 11.13 9.62
CA TYR A 196 -7.02 10.82 10.60
C TYR A 196 -6.41 10.14 11.82
N ARG A 197 -6.85 10.54 13.02
CA ARG A 197 -6.33 10.03 14.31
C ARG A 197 -7.44 9.60 15.27
N GLY A 198 -8.63 9.33 14.72
CA GLY A 198 -9.83 9.04 15.49
C GLY A 198 -10.82 10.21 15.56
N PRO A 199 -11.98 10.01 16.21
CA PRO A 199 -13.10 10.94 16.19
C PRO A 199 -12.95 12.11 17.20
N LYS A 200 -12.08 11.99 18.20
CA LYS A 200 -11.87 13.04 19.22
C LYS A 200 -11.45 14.38 18.60
N GLY A 201 -12.01 15.48 19.08
CA GLY A 201 -11.74 16.84 18.57
C GLY A 201 -12.67 17.28 17.44
N TYR A 202 -13.68 16.47 17.11
CA TYR A 202 -14.75 16.79 16.16
C TYR A 202 -16.10 17.01 16.84
N GLU A 203 -16.12 17.21 18.16
CA GLU A 203 -17.31 17.56 18.93
C GLU A 203 -17.93 18.85 18.38
N ALA A 204 -19.27 18.87 18.25
CA ALA A 204 -20.04 19.98 17.69
C ALA A 204 -19.70 20.41 16.25
N LYS A 205 -18.81 19.69 15.54
CA LYS A 205 -18.47 19.98 14.13
C LYS A 205 -19.37 19.22 13.17
N ARG A 206 -19.77 19.87 12.06
CA ARG A 206 -20.47 19.23 10.94
C ARG A 206 -19.45 18.67 9.96
N CYS A 207 -19.44 17.34 9.80
CA CYS A 207 -18.43 16.66 9.01
C CYS A 207 -18.99 16.09 7.70
N LEU A 208 -18.17 16.17 6.65
CA LEU A 208 -18.39 15.50 5.37
C LEU A 208 -17.26 14.50 5.11
N VAL A 209 -17.60 13.25 4.82
CA VAL A 209 -16.64 12.21 4.43
C VAL A 209 -16.78 11.92 2.94
N ILE A 210 -15.66 11.94 2.20
CA ILE A 210 -15.61 11.62 0.78
C ILE A 210 -15.17 10.16 0.61
N GLY A 211 -15.93 9.40 -0.17
CA GLY A 211 -15.65 8.00 -0.48
C GLY A 211 -16.48 7.00 0.34
N ASN A 212 -16.42 5.73 -0.05
CA ASN A 212 -17.24 4.64 0.52
C ASN A 212 -16.50 3.29 0.59
N ALA A 213 -15.17 3.32 0.64
CA ALA A 213 -14.35 2.15 0.93
C ALA A 213 -14.03 2.08 2.44
N ASN A 214 -13.17 1.14 2.85
CA ASN A 214 -12.82 0.87 4.24
C ASN A 214 -12.57 2.14 5.07
N SER A 215 -11.62 3.00 4.69
CA SER A 215 -11.28 4.20 5.48
C SER A 215 -12.46 5.16 5.65
N SER A 216 -13.22 5.43 4.58
CA SER A 216 -14.34 6.36 4.65
C SER A 216 -15.49 5.81 5.51
N ASN A 217 -15.80 4.51 5.37
CA ASN A 217 -16.87 3.88 6.15
C ASN A 217 -16.54 3.88 7.65
N ASP A 218 -15.28 3.67 7.97
CA ASP A 218 -14.78 3.64 9.34
C ASP A 218 -14.76 5.04 9.98
N MET A 219 -14.21 6.04 9.27
CA MET A 219 -14.29 7.44 9.70
C MET A 219 -15.73 7.90 9.89
N ALA A 220 -16.63 7.60 8.95
CA ALA A 220 -18.04 7.98 9.06
C ALA A 220 -18.69 7.34 10.29
N ALA A 221 -18.48 6.04 10.53
CA ALA A 221 -19.00 5.35 11.70
C ALA A 221 -18.48 5.96 13.02
N GLN A 222 -17.18 6.21 13.12
CA GLN A 222 -16.57 6.79 14.32
C GLN A 222 -17.07 8.22 14.58
N LEU A 223 -17.18 9.06 13.54
CA LEU A 223 -17.64 10.44 13.67
C LEU A 223 -19.09 10.54 14.19
N THR A 224 -19.96 9.55 13.92
CA THR A 224 -21.35 9.58 14.44
C THR A 224 -21.45 9.57 15.97
N SER A 225 -20.37 9.20 16.65
CA SER A 225 -20.33 9.16 18.12
C SER A 225 -20.04 10.51 18.77
N VAL A 226 -19.53 11.50 18.01
CA VAL A 226 -19.07 12.79 18.56
C VAL A 226 -19.48 14.01 17.75
N ALA A 227 -19.59 13.89 16.42
CA ALA A 227 -19.82 15.03 15.53
C ALA A 227 -21.29 15.49 15.55
N THR A 228 -21.54 16.72 15.09
CA THR A 228 -22.90 17.21 14.84
C THR A 228 -23.55 16.38 13.74
N LEU A 229 -24.70 15.79 14.04
CA LEU A 229 -25.43 14.92 13.12
C LEU A 229 -26.27 15.72 12.09
N PRO A 230 -26.53 15.14 10.90
CA PRO A 230 -25.96 13.87 10.42
C PRO A 230 -24.50 14.04 9.98
N VAL A 231 -23.74 12.95 10.02
CA VAL A 231 -22.46 12.86 9.30
C VAL A 231 -22.78 12.63 7.84
N TYR A 232 -22.33 13.53 6.96
CA TYR A 232 -22.54 13.36 5.52
C TYR A 232 -21.46 12.46 4.93
N GLN A 233 -21.83 11.58 4.01
CA GLN A 233 -20.87 10.78 3.24
C GLN A 233 -21.18 10.91 1.75
N SER A 234 -20.26 11.55 1.01
CA SER A 234 -20.38 11.71 -0.44
C SER A 234 -19.86 10.47 -1.16
N ILE A 235 -20.72 9.84 -1.95
CA ILE A 235 -20.44 8.57 -2.62
C ILE A 235 -20.71 8.70 -4.13
N ARG A 236 -19.83 8.14 -4.96
CA ARG A 236 -20.00 8.09 -6.42
C ARG A 236 -20.77 6.86 -6.91
N ARG A 237 -20.94 5.89 -6.02
CA ARG A 237 -21.60 4.61 -6.27
C ARG A 237 -22.12 4.05 -4.95
N PRO A 238 -23.10 3.13 -4.97
CA PRO A 238 -23.38 2.28 -3.83
C PRO A 238 -22.10 1.57 -3.33
N ALA A 239 -22.03 1.27 -2.03
CA ALA A 239 -20.93 0.49 -1.48
C ALA A 239 -20.92 -0.90 -2.14
N LEU A 240 -19.73 -1.39 -2.50
CA LEU A 240 -19.60 -2.77 -3.01
C LEU A 240 -19.84 -3.75 -1.86
N PRO A 241 -20.38 -4.95 -2.12
CA PRO A 241 -20.62 -5.96 -1.09
C PRO A 241 -19.36 -6.30 -0.24
N GLY A 242 -18.16 -6.12 -0.81
CA GLY A 242 -16.88 -6.34 -0.13
C GLY A 242 -16.37 -5.21 0.76
N PHE A 243 -17.11 -4.11 0.93
CA PHE A 243 -16.72 -3.00 1.80
C PHE A 243 -17.80 -2.80 2.87
N PRO A 244 -17.67 -3.46 4.04
CA PRO A 244 -18.67 -3.37 5.09
C PRO A 244 -18.85 -1.91 5.52
N ARG A 245 -20.11 -1.52 5.65
CA ARG A 245 -20.53 -0.20 6.09
C ARG A 245 -21.53 -0.39 7.21
N LEU A 246 -21.34 0.31 8.32
CA LEU A 246 -22.36 0.40 9.35
C LEU A 246 -23.61 1.09 8.77
N ILE A 247 -24.73 0.38 8.76
CA ILE A 247 -26.03 0.94 8.43
C ILE A 247 -26.51 1.71 9.67
N ASP A 248 -26.45 3.04 9.57
CA ASP A 248 -26.73 3.96 10.67
C ASP A 248 -27.49 5.18 10.14
N GLU A 249 -28.64 5.49 10.75
CA GLU A 249 -29.50 6.62 10.37
C GLU A 249 -28.82 7.97 10.61
N ARG A 250 -27.79 8.01 11.46
CA ARG A 250 -26.99 9.20 11.74
C ARG A 250 -26.01 9.54 10.61
N ILE A 251 -25.87 8.65 9.61
CA ILE A 251 -25.03 8.87 8.43
C ILE A 251 -25.91 9.08 7.20
N THR A 252 -25.86 10.28 6.63
CA THR A 252 -26.59 10.63 5.41
C THR A 252 -25.70 10.49 4.19
N MET A 253 -26.04 9.57 3.29
CA MET A 253 -25.38 9.48 1.98
C MET A 253 -25.82 10.62 1.09
N VAL A 254 -24.88 11.20 0.37
CA VAL A 254 -25.14 12.31 -0.56
C VAL A 254 -24.42 12.09 -1.88
N ALA A 255 -24.88 12.80 -2.91
CA ALA A 255 -24.27 12.77 -4.24
C ALA A 255 -22.79 13.23 -4.23
N PRO A 256 -22.03 12.94 -5.31
CA PRO A 256 -20.67 13.44 -5.46
C PRO A 256 -20.56 14.95 -5.31
N VAL A 257 -19.49 15.42 -4.68
CA VAL A 257 -19.18 16.85 -4.60
C VAL A 257 -18.74 17.35 -5.97
N SER A 258 -19.32 18.46 -6.42
CA SER A 258 -18.96 19.18 -7.64
C SER A 258 -18.04 20.38 -7.38
N LYS A 259 -18.22 21.08 -6.26
CA LYS A 259 -17.33 22.18 -5.81
C LYS A 259 -17.48 22.48 -4.32
N TYR A 260 -16.46 23.11 -3.76
CA TYR A 260 -16.45 23.69 -2.41
C TYR A 260 -16.36 25.21 -2.51
N LEU A 261 -17.10 25.92 -1.66
CA LEU A 261 -16.98 27.36 -1.47
C LEU A 261 -16.68 27.64 0.00
N LEU A 262 -15.65 28.43 0.26
CA LEU A 262 -15.29 28.85 1.61
C LEU A 262 -16.03 30.14 1.95
N HIS A 263 -16.78 30.11 3.06
CA HIS A 263 -17.40 31.28 3.64
C HIS A 263 -16.55 31.77 4.82
N PRO A 264 -15.86 32.91 4.68
CA PRO A 264 -15.10 33.49 5.78
C PRO A 264 -16.04 33.88 6.93
N SER A 265 -15.58 33.72 8.16
CA SER A 265 -16.35 34.17 9.31
C SER A 265 -16.25 35.68 9.47
N ALA A 266 -17.39 36.34 9.65
CA ALA A 266 -17.46 37.77 9.96
C ALA A 266 -17.00 38.09 11.40
N ASP A 267 -17.07 37.12 12.32
CA ASP A 267 -16.99 37.35 13.77
C ASP A 267 -15.83 36.59 14.44
N SER A 268 -14.71 36.39 13.74
CA SER A 268 -13.53 35.64 14.23
C SER A 268 -13.78 34.15 14.56
N SER A 269 -14.92 33.57 14.16
CA SER A 269 -15.15 32.13 14.27
C SER A 269 -14.45 31.35 13.15
N ALA A 270 -14.36 30.02 13.27
CA ALA A 270 -13.79 29.20 12.20
C ALA A 270 -14.61 29.36 10.90
N PRO A 271 -13.95 29.46 9.73
CA PRO A 271 -14.63 29.58 8.45
C PRO A 271 -15.51 28.34 8.20
N LYS A 272 -16.58 28.53 7.43
CA LYS A 272 -17.54 27.46 7.09
C LYS A 272 -17.45 27.12 5.62
N ILE A 273 -17.80 25.88 5.30
CA ILE A 273 -17.72 25.36 3.94
C ILE A 273 -19.14 25.13 3.42
N GLU A 274 -19.42 25.69 2.25
CA GLU A 274 -20.57 25.35 1.43
C GLU A 274 -20.15 24.30 0.40
N VAL A 275 -20.86 23.19 0.35
CA VAL A 275 -20.53 22.04 -0.52
C VAL A 275 -21.63 21.85 -1.54
N HIS A 276 -21.30 22.00 -2.82
CA HIS A 276 -22.23 21.77 -3.92
C HIS A 276 -22.11 20.34 -4.40
N LEU A 277 -23.24 19.68 -4.59
CA LEU A 277 -23.29 18.30 -5.06
C LEU A 277 -23.73 18.23 -6.52
N THR A 278 -23.47 17.10 -7.19
CA THR A 278 -23.80 16.92 -8.60
C THR A 278 -25.30 16.81 -8.87
N ASP A 279 -26.12 16.53 -7.85
CA ASP A 279 -27.58 16.49 -7.94
C ASP A 279 -28.25 17.86 -7.69
N GLY A 280 -27.46 18.93 -7.52
CA GLY A 280 -27.93 20.28 -7.24
C GLY A 280 -28.13 20.59 -5.76
N THR A 281 -28.00 19.61 -4.86
CA THR A 281 -28.05 19.83 -3.41
C THR A 281 -26.86 20.68 -2.95
N VAL A 282 -27.10 21.58 -2.00
CA VAL A 282 -26.07 22.39 -1.37
C VAL A 282 -26.05 22.12 0.14
N LEU A 283 -24.93 21.60 0.64
CA LEU A 283 -24.72 21.42 2.08
C LEU A 283 -24.10 22.68 2.66
N GLN A 284 -24.73 23.22 3.70
CA GLN A 284 -24.32 24.43 4.38
C GLN A 284 -23.58 24.14 5.68
N ASN A 285 -22.71 25.07 6.08
CA ASN A 285 -22.04 25.10 7.38
C ASN A 285 -21.21 23.86 7.69
N ILE A 286 -20.53 23.26 6.69
CA ILE A 286 -19.60 22.15 6.93
C ILE A 286 -18.32 22.69 7.59
N ASP A 287 -17.85 22.01 8.64
CA ASP A 287 -16.66 22.38 9.41
C ASP A 287 -15.40 21.67 8.92
N THR A 288 -15.54 20.42 8.46
CA THR A 288 -14.38 19.60 8.08
C THR A 288 -14.77 18.59 7.01
N VAL A 289 -13.91 18.47 6.00
CA VAL A 289 -13.99 17.48 4.93
C VAL A 289 -12.94 16.40 5.16
N PHE A 290 -13.35 15.15 5.29
CA PHE A 290 -12.46 14.00 5.34
C PHE A 290 -12.41 13.31 3.98
N VAL A 291 -11.21 13.12 3.44
CA VAL A 291 -10.99 12.59 2.11
C VAL A 291 -10.45 11.15 2.22
N GLY A 292 -11.31 10.17 1.98
CA GLY A 292 -10.97 8.74 2.00
C GLY A 292 -10.84 8.14 0.59
N THR A 293 -10.13 8.82 -0.30
CA THR A 293 -10.01 8.46 -1.72
C THR A 293 -8.80 7.58 -2.06
N GLY A 294 -8.11 7.08 -1.03
CA GLY A 294 -7.08 6.05 -1.16
C GLY A 294 -5.71 6.61 -1.52
N TYR A 295 -4.87 5.74 -2.09
CA TYR A 295 -3.45 5.98 -2.31
C TYR A 295 -3.02 5.47 -3.69
N LYS A 296 -1.81 5.82 -4.14
CA LYS A 296 -1.25 5.33 -5.42
C LYS A 296 0.20 4.82 -5.28
N PRO A 297 0.63 3.82 -6.06
CA PRO A 297 2.02 3.36 -6.00
C PRO A 297 2.90 4.44 -6.61
N PHE A 298 3.93 4.86 -5.87
CA PHE A 298 4.82 5.93 -6.33
C PHE A 298 6.24 5.77 -5.78
N PRO A 299 6.95 4.66 -6.09
CA PRO A 299 8.34 4.47 -5.69
C PRO A 299 9.29 5.30 -6.58
N SER A 300 9.11 6.62 -6.63
CA SER A 300 9.87 7.52 -7.51
C SER A 300 11.37 7.61 -7.17
N PHE A 301 11.77 7.07 -6.02
CA PHE A 301 13.18 6.92 -5.65
C PHE A 301 13.90 5.83 -6.45
N VAL A 302 13.16 4.94 -7.13
CA VAL A 302 13.72 3.89 -7.99
C VAL A 302 13.88 4.42 -9.41
N HIS A 303 15.11 4.44 -9.88
CA HIS A 303 15.52 4.91 -11.20
C HIS A 303 16.10 3.74 -11.99
N VAL A 304 15.53 3.52 -13.16
CA VAL A 304 15.87 2.44 -14.10
C VAL A 304 16.46 3.05 -15.36
N LEU A 305 17.26 2.26 -16.09
CA LEU A 305 17.80 2.70 -17.37
C LEU A 305 16.65 2.92 -18.36
N SER A 306 16.69 4.02 -19.10
CA SER A 306 15.66 4.35 -20.08
C SER A 306 15.71 3.37 -21.24
N HIS A 307 14.72 2.50 -21.31
CA HIS A 307 14.50 1.61 -22.44
C HIS A 307 13.67 2.34 -23.50
N GLN A 308 14.28 3.25 -24.26
CA GLN A 308 13.61 3.88 -25.40
C GLN A 308 13.28 2.79 -26.44
N SER A 309 12.02 2.73 -26.90
CA SER A 309 11.71 1.98 -28.12
C SER A 309 12.49 2.59 -29.29
N PRO A 310 13.14 1.80 -30.16
CA PRO A 310 13.89 2.30 -31.31
C PRO A 310 13.12 3.19 -32.30
N SER A 311 11.80 3.32 -32.14
CA SER A 311 10.90 3.98 -33.09
C SER A 311 10.80 5.51 -32.99
N THR A 312 11.56 6.17 -32.11
CA THR A 312 11.55 7.64 -31.98
C THR A 312 12.89 8.32 -32.23
N LEU A 313 13.87 7.61 -32.80
CA LEU A 313 15.00 8.27 -33.46
C LEU A 313 14.47 8.95 -34.72
N ASN A 314 14.05 10.21 -34.59
CA ASN A 314 13.93 11.11 -35.70
C ASN A 314 15.24 11.06 -36.48
N THR A 315 15.17 10.56 -37.71
CA THR A 315 16.22 10.68 -38.71
C THR A 315 16.44 12.16 -39.00
N VAL A 316 17.25 12.82 -38.20
CA VAL A 316 17.99 14.00 -38.63
C VAL A 316 19.26 13.44 -39.27
N ALA A 317 19.18 13.27 -40.58
CA ALA A 317 20.36 13.02 -41.39
C ALA A 317 21.16 14.33 -41.42
N ASP A 318 22.16 14.46 -40.55
CA ASP A 318 23.33 15.27 -40.82
C ASP A 318 24.55 14.57 -40.23
N GLY A 319 25.49 14.24 -41.10
CA GLY A 319 26.70 13.52 -40.76
C GLY A 319 27.62 14.37 -39.89
N SER A 320 27.68 14.07 -38.60
CA SER A 320 28.86 14.27 -37.74
C SER A 320 28.63 13.59 -36.39
N ASP A 321 29.64 12.83 -35.94
CA ASP A 321 29.77 12.14 -34.65
C ASP A 321 28.63 11.22 -34.20
N SER A 322 28.93 9.91 -34.23
CA SER A 322 28.23 8.91 -33.42
C SER A 322 28.52 9.16 -31.94
N THR A 323 27.85 10.14 -31.33
CA THR A 323 27.82 10.27 -29.88
C THR A 323 27.11 9.04 -29.33
N ILE A 324 27.86 8.18 -28.65
CA ILE A 324 27.32 7.08 -27.85
C ILE A 324 26.33 7.72 -26.87
N SER A 325 25.03 7.53 -27.11
CA SER A 325 23.98 8.04 -26.24
C SER A 325 24.18 7.41 -24.87
N THR A 326 24.60 8.21 -23.90
CA THR A 326 24.80 7.75 -22.52
C THR A 326 23.45 7.25 -22.01
N PRO A 327 23.36 6.03 -21.47
CA PRO A 327 22.13 5.52 -20.88
C PRO A 327 21.60 6.52 -19.85
N THR A 328 20.36 6.98 -20.05
CA THR A 328 19.73 7.95 -19.15
C THR A 328 18.91 7.20 -18.10
N LEU A 329 19.07 7.58 -16.83
CA LEU A 329 18.23 7.07 -15.75
C LEU A 329 16.90 7.81 -15.72
N ALA A 330 15.80 7.08 -15.56
CA ALA A 330 14.47 7.63 -15.39
C ALA A 330 13.77 6.98 -14.19
N PRO A 331 12.96 7.73 -13.42
CA PRO A 331 12.19 7.13 -12.34
C PRO A 331 11.19 6.11 -12.91
N ILE A 332 11.07 4.94 -12.25
CA ILE A 332 10.17 3.86 -12.70
C ILE A 332 8.70 4.29 -12.69
N VAL A 333 8.35 5.26 -11.83
CA VAL A 333 7.05 5.94 -11.81
C VAL A 333 7.28 7.44 -11.73
N SER A 334 6.56 8.19 -12.56
CA SER A 334 6.52 9.65 -12.60
C SER A 334 5.07 10.15 -12.50
N PRO A 335 4.83 11.46 -12.31
CA PRO A 335 3.47 12.02 -12.34
C PRO A 335 2.73 11.75 -13.67
N SER A 336 3.47 11.56 -14.77
CA SER A 336 2.90 11.24 -16.08
C SER A 336 2.66 9.74 -16.30
N THR A 337 3.06 8.87 -15.38
CA THR A 337 2.77 7.43 -15.46
C THR A 337 1.26 7.19 -15.36
N ASN A 338 0.67 6.84 -16.50
CA ASN A 338 -0.74 6.52 -16.65
C ASN A 338 -0.88 5.14 -17.33
N PRO A 339 -1.75 4.26 -16.83
CA PRO A 339 -2.46 4.33 -15.56
C PRO A 339 -1.53 4.25 -14.33
N HIS A 340 -1.97 4.83 -13.20
CA HIS A 340 -1.24 4.83 -11.93
C HIS A 340 -1.03 3.42 -11.38
N ARG A 341 0.20 2.92 -11.55
CA ARG A 341 0.71 1.63 -11.07
C ARG A 341 2.25 1.64 -11.11
N VAL A 342 2.90 0.59 -10.60
CA VAL A 342 4.29 0.29 -10.97
C VAL A 342 4.28 -0.43 -12.32
N PRO A 343 4.84 0.15 -13.40
CA PRO A 343 4.79 -0.42 -14.73
C PRO A 343 5.85 -1.51 -14.95
N SER A 344 5.70 -2.28 -16.02
CA SER A 344 6.68 -3.25 -16.53
C SER A 344 7.00 -4.34 -15.53
N LEU A 345 6.00 -4.88 -14.83
CA LEU A 345 6.18 -5.96 -13.86
C LEU A 345 5.68 -7.31 -14.39
N HIS A 346 6.55 -8.30 -14.46
CA HIS A 346 6.18 -9.70 -14.64
C HIS A 346 5.64 -10.28 -13.34
N ARG A 347 4.44 -10.88 -13.39
CA ARG A 347 3.73 -11.44 -12.23
C ARG A 347 3.59 -10.45 -11.06
N HIS A 348 3.57 -9.14 -11.31
CA HIS A 348 3.62 -8.10 -10.27
C HIS A 348 4.86 -8.15 -9.34
N ILE A 349 5.87 -8.94 -9.70
CA ILE A 349 7.06 -9.19 -8.88
C ILE A 349 8.30 -8.64 -9.58
N LEU A 350 8.69 -9.19 -10.73
CA LEU A 350 9.97 -8.87 -11.37
C LEU A 350 9.84 -7.67 -12.30
N TYR A 351 10.76 -6.72 -12.24
CA TYR A 351 10.88 -5.70 -13.27
C TYR A 351 11.33 -6.34 -14.58
N ALA A 352 10.56 -6.12 -15.65
CA ALA A 352 10.68 -6.88 -16.88
C ALA A 352 12.00 -6.61 -17.61
N HIS A 353 12.54 -5.39 -17.56
CA HIS A 353 13.77 -5.09 -18.28
C HIS A 353 15.03 -5.54 -17.51
N ASN A 354 14.98 -5.50 -16.18
CA ASN A 354 16.04 -6.00 -15.32
C ASN A 354 15.44 -6.79 -14.14
N PRO A 355 15.41 -8.14 -14.19
CA PRO A 355 14.73 -8.94 -13.20
C PRO A 355 15.53 -9.09 -11.88
N SER A 356 16.64 -8.38 -11.68
CA SER A 356 17.25 -8.24 -10.35
C SER A 356 16.60 -7.14 -9.49
N LEU A 357 15.70 -6.34 -10.08
CA LEU A 357 14.75 -5.50 -9.34
C LEU A 357 13.41 -6.23 -9.22
N ALA A 358 12.90 -6.30 -8.00
CA ALA A 358 11.60 -6.90 -7.71
C ALA A 358 10.77 -6.03 -6.78
N PHE A 359 9.46 -6.28 -6.78
CA PHE A 359 8.48 -5.63 -5.93
C PHE A 359 7.63 -6.68 -5.22
N ILE A 360 7.36 -6.49 -3.93
CA ILE A 360 6.43 -7.33 -3.18
C ILE A 360 5.38 -6.42 -2.53
N GLY A 361 4.10 -6.72 -2.78
CA GLY A 361 3.00 -5.86 -2.36
C GLY A 361 2.77 -4.63 -3.25
N ALA A 362 3.23 -4.66 -4.51
CA ALA A 362 2.95 -3.60 -5.48
C ALA A 362 1.44 -3.41 -5.77
N PRO A 363 0.64 -4.48 -5.98
CA PRO A 363 -0.80 -4.35 -6.06
C PRO A 363 -1.47 -4.52 -4.69
N MET A 364 -2.61 -3.88 -4.52
CA MET A 364 -3.51 -4.10 -3.39
C MET A 364 -4.19 -5.46 -3.47
N SER A 365 -4.30 -6.11 -2.32
CA SER A 365 -4.95 -7.41 -2.14
C SER A 365 -5.83 -7.40 -0.88
N HIS A 366 -6.81 -8.31 -0.86
CA HIS A 366 -7.63 -8.62 0.29
C HIS A 366 -6.87 -9.38 1.37
N THR A 367 -5.85 -10.17 0.98
CA THR A 367 -5.08 -11.05 1.87
C THR A 367 -3.58 -10.72 1.83
N PRO A 368 -3.19 -9.49 2.21
CA PRO A 368 -1.87 -8.94 1.90
C PRO A 368 -0.69 -9.72 2.48
N PHE A 369 -0.84 -10.36 3.64
CA PHE A 369 0.28 -11.05 4.29
C PHE A 369 0.51 -12.40 3.62
N THR A 370 -0.55 -13.18 3.43
CA THR A 370 -0.46 -14.48 2.75
C THR A 370 -0.04 -14.34 1.31
N LEU A 371 -0.53 -13.29 0.62
CA LEU A 371 -0.10 -13.01 -0.75
C LEU A 371 1.38 -12.62 -0.82
N ALA A 372 1.85 -11.76 0.08
CA ALA A 372 3.27 -11.40 0.15
C ALA A 372 4.15 -12.63 0.46
N ASP A 373 3.67 -13.57 1.27
CA ASP A 373 4.39 -14.79 1.57
C ASP A 373 4.58 -15.67 0.32
N VAL A 374 3.50 -15.98 -0.41
CA VAL A 374 3.62 -16.78 -1.64
C VAL A 374 4.41 -16.05 -2.73
N ALA A 375 4.21 -14.73 -2.90
CA ALA A 375 4.93 -13.94 -3.90
C ALA A 375 6.43 -13.84 -3.62
N SER A 376 6.82 -13.68 -2.35
CA SER A 376 8.24 -13.65 -1.98
C SER A 376 8.88 -15.03 -1.96
N THR A 377 8.12 -16.09 -1.68
CA THR A 377 8.60 -17.47 -1.87
C THR A 377 8.87 -17.76 -3.34
N TRP A 378 7.96 -17.36 -4.22
CA TRP A 378 8.14 -17.42 -5.68
C TRP A 378 9.41 -16.67 -6.11
N LEU A 379 9.59 -15.43 -5.64
CA LEU A 379 10.77 -14.62 -5.94
C LEU A 379 12.08 -15.30 -5.49
N ALA A 380 12.13 -15.79 -4.25
CA ALA A 380 13.31 -16.45 -3.71
C ALA A 380 13.71 -17.67 -4.55
N LEU A 381 12.73 -18.50 -4.92
CA LEU A 381 12.99 -19.68 -5.77
C LEU A 381 13.33 -19.30 -7.21
N ALA A 382 12.74 -18.24 -7.75
CA ALA A 382 13.07 -17.73 -9.09
C ALA A 382 14.51 -17.25 -9.17
N TRP A 383 14.96 -16.45 -8.19
CA TRP A 383 16.35 -15.98 -8.10
C TRP A 383 17.34 -17.08 -7.72
N ALA A 384 16.91 -18.15 -7.05
CA ALA A 384 17.71 -19.36 -6.85
C ALA A 384 17.79 -20.25 -8.12
N GLY A 385 17.11 -19.88 -9.21
CA GLY A 385 17.05 -20.67 -10.45
C GLY A 385 16.12 -21.89 -10.39
N GLY A 386 15.29 -21.99 -9.34
CA GLY A 386 14.30 -23.05 -9.18
C GLY A 386 13.03 -22.82 -10.00
N VAL A 387 12.40 -21.64 -9.86
CA VAL A 387 11.22 -21.26 -10.65
C VAL A 387 11.65 -20.57 -11.94
N ALA A 388 11.23 -21.09 -13.09
CA ALA A 388 11.49 -20.47 -14.38
C ALA A 388 10.58 -19.26 -14.65
N PHE A 389 11.12 -18.26 -15.34
CA PHE A 389 10.39 -17.13 -15.91
C PHE A 389 11.01 -16.76 -17.26
N PRO A 390 10.33 -15.99 -18.12
CA PRO A 390 10.85 -15.68 -19.45
C PRO A 390 12.23 -14.99 -19.39
N ASP A 391 13.19 -15.44 -20.20
CA ASP A 391 14.56 -14.91 -20.23
C ASP A 391 14.64 -13.51 -20.87
N THR A 392 13.70 -13.16 -21.76
CA THR A 392 13.67 -11.87 -22.45
C THR A 392 12.78 -10.86 -21.74
N ALA A 393 13.08 -9.57 -21.89
CA ALA A 393 12.23 -8.50 -21.38
C ALA A 393 10.83 -8.55 -22.03
N GLU A 394 10.77 -8.82 -23.33
CA GLU A 394 9.54 -8.91 -24.10
C GLU A 394 8.61 -10.02 -23.61
N GLY A 395 9.15 -11.20 -23.27
CA GLY A 395 8.38 -12.30 -22.70
C GLY A 395 7.90 -11.98 -21.28
N ARG A 396 8.73 -11.30 -20.48
CA ARG A 396 8.32 -10.84 -19.14
C ARG A 396 7.19 -9.81 -19.21
N LEU A 397 7.23 -8.90 -20.18
CA LEU A 397 6.23 -7.87 -20.43
C LEU A 397 4.87 -8.42 -20.90
N GLU A 398 4.82 -9.63 -21.46
CA GLU A 398 3.60 -10.24 -21.96
C GLU A 398 2.52 -10.33 -20.86
N PHE A 399 2.91 -10.79 -19.66
CA PHE A 399 2.03 -10.85 -18.49
C PHE A 399 1.31 -9.51 -18.22
N GLU A 400 2.05 -8.39 -18.22
CA GLU A 400 1.45 -7.10 -17.93
C GLU A 400 0.55 -6.66 -19.10
N ARG A 401 0.98 -6.88 -20.35
CA ARG A 401 0.22 -6.49 -21.55
C ARG A 401 -1.14 -7.18 -21.61
N GLU A 402 -1.17 -8.48 -21.36
CA GLU A 402 -2.40 -9.28 -21.31
C GLU A 402 -3.31 -8.78 -20.18
N ARG A 403 -2.76 -8.63 -18.97
CA ARG A 403 -3.51 -8.12 -17.83
C ARG A 403 -4.12 -6.74 -18.09
N LEU A 404 -3.35 -5.80 -18.65
CA LEU A 404 -3.85 -4.46 -18.95
C LEU A 404 -4.97 -4.52 -19.99
N THR A 405 -4.84 -5.37 -21.01
CA THR A 405 -5.89 -5.60 -22.01
C THR A 405 -7.18 -6.11 -21.36
N THR A 406 -7.09 -7.11 -20.47
CA THR A 406 -8.24 -7.62 -19.72
C THR A 406 -8.88 -6.54 -18.84
N ILE A 407 -8.07 -5.72 -18.16
CA ILE A 407 -8.58 -4.61 -17.33
C ILE A 407 -9.35 -3.60 -18.19
N GLU A 408 -8.82 -3.19 -19.33
CA GLU A 408 -9.51 -2.24 -20.23
C GLU A 408 -10.82 -2.82 -20.77
N GLN A 409 -10.83 -4.09 -21.16
CA GLN A 409 -12.06 -4.77 -21.60
C GLN A 409 -13.12 -4.77 -20.50
N ARG A 410 -12.76 -5.10 -19.25
CA ARG A 410 -13.68 -5.07 -18.11
C ARG A 410 -14.19 -3.67 -17.79
N ARG A 411 -13.34 -2.65 -17.92
CA ARG A 411 -13.72 -1.24 -17.73
C ARG A 411 -14.69 -0.78 -18.82
N ALA A 412 -14.40 -1.09 -20.08
CA ALA A 412 -15.25 -0.74 -21.23
C ALA A 412 -16.61 -1.46 -21.20
N ALA A 413 -16.66 -2.69 -20.67
CA ALA A 413 -17.90 -3.45 -20.49
C ALA A 413 -18.77 -2.97 -19.31
N SER A 414 -18.27 -2.04 -18.50
CA SER A 414 -19.02 -1.53 -17.35
C SER A 414 -19.77 -0.25 -17.71
N GLU A 415 -21.09 -0.23 -17.48
CA GLU A 415 -21.88 1.01 -17.51
C GLU A 415 -21.56 1.95 -16.33
N ASN A 416 -20.74 1.49 -15.37
CA ASN A 416 -20.29 2.29 -14.24
C ASN A 416 -18.92 2.93 -14.56
N PRO A 417 -18.86 4.25 -14.81
CA PRO A 417 -17.60 4.94 -15.11
C PRO A 417 -16.60 4.95 -13.94
N SER A 418 -17.03 4.48 -12.76
CA SER A 418 -16.23 4.36 -11.53
C SER A 418 -16.15 2.90 -11.02
N VAL A 419 -16.21 1.92 -11.94
CA VAL A 419 -16.02 0.50 -11.62
C VAL A 419 -14.73 0.30 -10.81
N PHE A 420 -14.77 -0.54 -9.77
CA PHE A 420 -13.60 -0.85 -8.92
C PHE A 420 -12.65 -1.86 -9.60
N VAL A 421 -12.39 -1.63 -10.89
CA VAL A 421 -11.36 -2.32 -11.68
C VAL A 421 -10.22 -1.32 -11.84
N SER A 422 -9.10 -1.61 -11.19
CA SER A 422 -7.93 -0.73 -11.11
C SER A 422 -6.66 -1.47 -11.51
N TYR A 423 -5.70 -0.72 -12.04
CA TYR A 423 -4.43 -1.24 -12.53
C TYR A 423 -3.45 -1.60 -11.41
N SER A 424 -3.73 -1.22 -10.16
CA SER A 424 -2.93 -1.46 -8.96
C SER A 424 -3.68 -2.26 -7.90
N VAL A 425 -4.77 -2.95 -8.26
CA VAL A 425 -5.57 -3.77 -7.34
C VAL A 425 -5.85 -5.13 -7.98
N LEU A 426 -5.73 -6.22 -7.21
CA LEU A 426 -6.05 -7.57 -7.69
C LEU A 426 -7.55 -7.86 -7.66
N VAL A 427 -8.29 -7.42 -6.63
CA VAL A 427 -9.74 -7.66 -6.42
C VAL A 427 -10.16 -9.09 -6.83
N THR A 428 -10.77 -9.24 -8.01
CA THR A 428 -11.32 -10.47 -8.55
C THR A 428 -10.26 -11.44 -9.07
N ASP A 429 -9.06 -10.94 -9.37
CA ASP A 429 -7.96 -11.72 -9.94
C ASP A 429 -7.06 -12.35 -8.86
N GLU A 430 -7.24 -11.97 -7.59
CA GLU A 430 -6.37 -12.40 -6.49
C GLU A 430 -6.28 -13.92 -6.35
N GLN A 431 -7.42 -14.63 -6.40
CA GLN A 431 -7.46 -16.09 -6.23
C GLN A 431 -6.64 -16.79 -7.31
N GLY A 432 -6.90 -16.48 -8.58
CA GLY A 432 -6.19 -17.10 -9.71
C GLY A 432 -4.71 -16.73 -9.73
N TYR A 433 -4.38 -15.46 -9.45
CA TYR A 433 -3.00 -14.99 -9.37
C TYR A 433 -2.21 -15.72 -8.27
N ALA A 434 -2.74 -15.78 -7.06
CA ALA A 434 -2.08 -16.42 -5.94
C ALA A 434 -1.98 -17.95 -6.10
N ALA A 435 -3.01 -18.59 -6.66
CA ALA A 435 -2.98 -20.01 -7.00
C ALA A 435 -1.89 -20.32 -8.04
N GLY A 436 -1.76 -19.51 -9.08
CA GLY A 436 -0.71 -19.69 -10.10
C GLY A 436 0.71 -19.49 -9.56
N LEU A 437 0.93 -18.53 -8.66
CA LEU A 437 2.22 -18.39 -7.97
C LEU A 437 2.53 -19.62 -7.10
N ARG A 438 1.52 -20.11 -6.37
CA ARG A 438 1.66 -21.29 -5.52
C ARG A 438 1.96 -22.54 -6.35
N GLU A 439 1.29 -22.71 -7.49
CA GLU A 439 1.52 -23.83 -8.40
C GLU A 439 2.97 -23.86 -8.88
N ASP A 440 3.51 -22.73 -9.35
CA ASP A 440 4.92 -22.63 -9.75
C ASP A 440 5.84 -23.06 -8.59
N VAL A 441 5.61 -22.54 -7.38
CA VAL A 441 6.42 -22.82 -6.20
C VAL A 441 6.38 -24.31 -5.82
N VAL A 442 5.18 -24.90 -5.76
CA VAL A 442 4.99 -26.30 -5.38
C VAL A 442 5.55 -27.25 -6.44
N SER A 443 5.48 -26.87 -7.72
CA SER A 443 6.03 -27.69 -8.81
C SER A 443 7.54 -27.92 -8.69
N VAL A 444 8.27 -26.94 -8.14
CA VAL A 444 9.74 -27.02 -7.99
C VAL A 444 10.17 -27.39 -6.57
N ASN A 445 9.29 -27.20 -5.58
CA ASN A 445 9.52 -27.59 -4.19
C ASN A 445 8.21 -28.14 -3.56
N PRO A 446 7.92 -29.44 -3.77
CA PRO A 446 6.66 -30.05 -3.32
C PRO A 446 6.42 -30.00 -1.81
N GLU A 447 7.46 -29.92 -0.99
CA GLU A 447 7.31 -29.83 0.47
C GLU A 447 6.59 -28.56 0.92
N LEU A 448 6.63 -27.50 0.11
CA LEU A 448 5.94 -26.24 0.39
C LEU A 448 4.41 -26.33 0.23
N ASP A 449 3.89 -27.40 -0.37
CA ASP A 449 2.45 -27.63 -0.50
C ASP A 449 1.75 -27.69 0.86
N ALA A 450 2.39 -28.34 1.84
CA ALA A 450 1.87 -28.48 3.21
C ALA A 450 2.01 -27.20 4.06
N ILE A 451 2.75 -26.20 3.56
CA ILE A 451 3.20 -25.03 4.33
C ILE A 451 2.52 -23.75 3.86
N LEU A 452 2.37 -23.58 2.54
CA LEU A 452 1.86 -22.36 1.95
C LEU A 452 0.33 -22.30 1.95
N PRO A 453 -0.25 -21.11 2.13
CA PRO A 453 -1.70 -20.92 2.07
C PRO A 453 -2.26 -21.36 0.71
N VAL A 454 -3.44 -21.98 0.72
CA VAL A 454 -4.13 -22.48 -0.48
C VAL A 454 -5.29 -21.56 -0.84
N TRP A 455 -5.30 -21.00 -2.04
CA TRP A 455 -6.43 -20.20 -2.55
C TRP A 455 -7.56 -21.09 -3.12
N SER A 456 -8.16 -21.90 -2.24
CA SER A 456 -9.30 -22.77 -2.56
C SER A 456 -10.63 -22.02 -2.56
N ASN A 457 -11.69 -22.65 -3.07
CA ASN A 457 -13.04 -22.10 -3.03
C ASN A 457 -13.51 -21.91 -1.58
N GLU A 458 -13.19 -22.84 -0.67
CA GLU A 458 -13.52 -22.72 0.76
C GLU A 458 -12.84 -21.51 1.39
N ARG A 459 -11.55 -21.28 1.09
CA ARG A 459 -10.82 -20.10 1.57
C ARG A 459 -11.39 -18.81 0.97
N THR A 460 -11.83 -18.83 -0.29
CA THR A 460 -12.53 -17.71 -0.91
C THR A 460 -13.86 -17.42 -0.21
N THR A 461 -14.65 -18.45 0.11
CA THR A 461 -15.89 -18.29 0.89
C THR A 461 -15.62 -17.70 2.27
N LEU A 462 -14.58 -18.15 2.97
CA LEU A 462 -14.17 -17.57 4.26
C LEU A 462 -13.71 -16.11 4.12
N ARG A 463 -12.98 -15.77 3.06
CA ARG A 463 -12.57 -14.39 2.77
C ARG A 463 -13.79 -13.50 2.54
N GLU A 464 -14.79 -14.00 1.84
CA GLU A 464 -16.04 -13.27 1.56
C GLU A 464 -16.92 -13.12 2.81
N SER A 465 -16.84 -14.07 3.75
CA SER A 465 -17.56 -13.96 5.02
C SER A 465 -16.98 -12.89 5.96
N MET A 466 -15.75 -12.40 5.72
CA MET A 466 -15.17 -11.28 6.49
C MET A 466 -16.06 -10.04 6.48
N TRP A 467 -16.77 -9.78 5.38
CA TRP A 467 -17.61 -8.58 5.25
C TRP A 467 -18.84 -8.59 6.15
N PRO A 468 -19.71 -9.62 6.13
CA PRO A 468 -20.81 -9.72 7.09
C PRO A 468 -20.31 -9.81 8.54
N VAL A 469 -19.20 -10.52 8.81
CA VAL A 469 -18.61 -10.60 10.15
C VAL A 469 -18.15 -9.23 10.65
N LYS A 470 -17.50 -8.42 9.80
CA LYS A 470 -17.10 -7.05 10.14
C LYS A 470 -18.30 -6.14 10.38
N LEU A 471 -19.37 -6.28 9.60
CA LEU A 471 -20.60 -5.52 9.82
C LEU A 471 -21.20 -5.83 11.20
N GLU A 472 -21.22 -7.09 11.60
CA GLU A 472 -21.72 -7.47 12.92
C GLU A 472 -20.83 -6.94 14.05
N ALA A 473 -19.51 -6.98 13.87
CA ALA A 473 -18.57 -6.37 14.82
C ALA A 473 -18.79 -4.85 14.98
N LEU A 474 -19.11 -4.14 13.88
CA LEU A 474 -19.43 -2.71 13.93
C LEU A 474 -20.75 -2.44 14.66
N ARG A 475 -21.78 -3.28 14.47
CA ARG A 475 -23.05 -3.18 15.21
C ARG A 475 -22.85 -3.41 16.69
N TYR A 476 -22.10 -4.44 17.04
CA TYR A 476 -21.73 -4.75 18.42
C TYR A 476 -20.98 -3.57 19.07
N ALA A 477 -20.00 -2.98 18.38
CA ALA A 477 -19.27 -1.81 18.87
C ALA A 477 -20.19 -0.59 19.07
N ARG A 478 -21.14 -0.36 18.17
CA ARG A 478 -22.13 0.71 18.30
C ARG A 478 -23.01 0.53 19.54
N GLU A 479 -23.57 -0.66 19.73
CA GLU A 479 -24.50 -0.97 20.84
C GLU A 479 -23.84 -0.84 22.22
N ARG A 480 -22.52 -1.05 22.29
CA ARG A 480 -21.73 -0.90 23.50
C ARG A 480 -21.10 0.49 23.69
N GLY A 481 -21.26 1.39 22.72
CA GLY A 481 -20.67 2.73 22.76
C GLY A 481 -19.17 2.79 22.45
N TYR A 482 -18.54 1.68 22.04
CA TYR A 482 -17.09 1.62 21.81
C TYR A 482 -16.61 2.42 20.59
N LEU A 483 -17.52 2.82 19.69
CA LEU A 483 -17.17 3.71 18.57
C LEU A 483 -16.69 5.10 19.05
N ALA A 484 -17.02 5.50 20.28
CA ALA A 484 -16.55 6.74 20.88
C ALA A 484 -15.16 6.60 21.54
N ASN A 485 -14.78 5.39 21.96
CA ASN A 485 -13.52 5.13 22.66
C ASN A 485 -12.93 3.78 22.23
N LEU A 486 -12.30 3.77 21.05
CA LEU A 486 -11.70 2.55 20.49
C LEU A 486 -10.49 2.06 21.29
N GLU A 487 -9.94 2.86 22.20
CA GLU A 487 -8.85 2.46 23.11
C GLU A 487 -9.34 1.52 24.23
N GLU A 488 -10.66 1.40 24.44
CA GLU A 488 -11.27 0.47 25.41
C GLU A 488 -11.55 -0.93 24.81
N ILE A 489 -11.29 -1.14 23.51
CA ILE A 489 -11.41 -2.43 22.81
C ILE A 489 -10.04 -3.11 22.73
#